data_AF-R7N216-F1
#
_entry.id   AF-R7N216-F1
#
_cell.length_a   1.000
_cell.length_b   1.000
_cell.length_c   1.000
_cell.angle_alpha   90.00
_cell.angle_beta   90.00
_cell.angle_gamma   90.00
#
_symmetry.space_group_name_H-M   'P 1'
#
loop_
_entity.id
_entity.type
_entity.pdbx_description
1 polymer ?
#
loop_
_entity_poly.entity_id
_entity_poly.type
_entity_poly.pdbx_seq_one_letter_code
_entity_poly.pdbx_strand_id
1 'polypeptide(L)'
;MGILGGGLIKVLSRSIIGLYNITPETAQIAGELMDAIAFIVIFQSMNSILTKGVLRGGGDTKFLMVADIIFLWAASLPLGILAGLVWHLDAFWIYVFLKIDQICKSIWCVFRLRSGKWIKTFSKEKMNHAK
;
A
#
# COMPACT_ATOMS: atom_id res chain seq x y z
N MET A 1 -14.08 -1.24 -1.53
CA MET A 1 -13.34 -0.44 -2.55
C MET A 1 -12.17 -1.22 -3.13
N GLY A 2 -11.20 -1.68 -2.35
CA GLY A 2 -10.02 -2.42 -2.87
C GLY A 2 -10.35 -3.65 -3.71
N ILE A 3 -11.21 -4.55 -3.24
CA ILE A 3 -11.61 -5.77 -3.97
C ILE A 3 -12.31 -5.43 -5.29
N LEU A 4 -13.21 -4.45 -5.27
CA LEU A 4 -13.87 -3.96 -6.49
C LEU A 4 -12.87 -3.36 -7.48
N GLY A 5 -11.89 -2.59 -6.98
CA GLY A 5 -10.80 -2.05 -7.79
C GLY A 5 -9.94 -3.14 -8.42
N GLY A 6 -9.55 -4.16 -7.65
CA GLY A 6 -8.80 -5.30 -8.15
C GLY A 6 -9.57 -6.10 -9.21
N GLY A 7 -10.86 -6.34 -8.97
CA GLY A 7 -11.75 -6.99 -9.95
C GLY A 7 -11.86 -6.18 -11.25
N LEU A 8 -12.03 -4.86 -11.15
CA LEU A 8 -12.09 -3.98 -12.31
C LEU A 8 -10.78 -3.98 -13.11
N ILE A 9 -9.63 -3.94 -12.42
CA ILE A 9 -8.30 -4.01 -13.05
C ILE A 9 -8.15 -5.33 -13.82
N LYS A 10 -8.54 -6.46 -13.22
CA LYS A 10 -8.48 -7.77 -13.90
C LYS A 10 -9.34 -7.83 -15.16
N VAL A 11 -10.55 -7.27 -15.13
CA VAL A 11 -11.44 -7.23 -16.30
C VAL A 11 -10.88 -6.33 -17.40
N LEU A 12 -10.40 -5.14 -17.04
CA LEU A 12 -9.86 -4.18 -17.99
C LEU A 12 -8.50 -4.59 -18.55
N SER A 13 -7.66 -5.26 -17.74
CA SER A 13 -6.31 -5.67 -18.11
C SER A 13 -6.28 -6.46 -19.42
N ARG A 14 -7.19 -7.43 -19.59
CA ARG A 14 -7.28 -8.23 -20.83
C ARG A 14 -7.58 -7.37 -22.05
N SER A 15 -8.44 -6.37 -21.91
CA SER A 15 -8.81 -5.46 -22.99
C SER A 15 -7.66 -4.48 -23.31
N ILE A 16 -7.00 -3.95 -22.28
CA ILE A 16 -5.89 -2.98 -22.42
C ILE A 16 -4.68 -3.64 -23.10
N ILE A 17 -4.31 -4.84 -22.67
CA ILE A 17 -3.17 -5.57 -23.25
C ILE A 17 -3.45 -5.91 -24.73
N GLY A 18 -4.68 -6.28 -25.07
CA GLY A 18 -5.07 -6.59 -26.45
C GLY A 18 -5.13 -5.37 -27.40
N LEU A 19 -5.19 -4.15 -26.86
CA LEU A 19 -5.18 -2.91 -27.66
C LEU A 19 -3.76 -2.48 -28.07
N TYR A 20 -2.73 -2.99 -27.37
CA TYR A 20 -1.34 -2.67 -27.67
C TYR A 20 -0.71 -3.74 -28.56
N ASN A 21 0.01 -3.31 -29.60
CA ASN A 21 0.74 -4.19 -30.50
C ASN A 21 2.15 -4.48 -29.92
N ILE A 22 2.19 -5.30 -28.87
CA ILE A 22 3.39 -5.65 -28.11
C ILE A 22 3.83 -7.09 -28.39
N THR A 23 5.10 -7.39 -28.11
CA THR A 23 5.62 -8.75 -28.24
C THR A 23 4.89 -9.69 -27.25
N PRO A 24 4.72 -10.99 -27.60
CA PRO A 24 4.05 -11.96 -26.73
C PRO A 24 4.68 -12.05 -25.33
N GLU A 25 6.01 -11.93 -25.26
CA GLU A 25 6.78 -11.92 -24.00
C GLU A 25 6.42 -10.72 -23.13
N THR A 26 6.32 -9.53 -23.73
CA THR A 26 5.93 -8.30 -23.01
C THR A 26 4.48 -8.38 -22.52
N ALA A 27 3.59 -9.00 -23.31
CA ALA A 27 2.19 -9.17 -22.93
C ALA A 27 2.02 -10.10 -21.72
N GLN A 28 2.83 -11.16 -21.62
CA GLN A 28 2.84 -12.05 -20.46
C GLN A 28 3.31 -11.33 -19.20
N ILE A 29 4.44 -10.61 -19.27
CA ILE A 29 4.97 -9.81 -18.15
C ILE A 29 3.95 -8.76 -17.72
N ALA A 30 3.32 -8.06 -18.67
CA ALA A 30 2.28 -7.08 -18.37
C ALA A 30 1.07 -7.73 -17.67
N GLY A 31 0.68 -8.94 -18.07
CA GLY A 31 -0.37 -9.71 -17.40
C GLY A 31 -0.04 -10.01 -15.94
N GLU A 32 1.17 -10.52 -15.68
CA GLU A 32 1.65 -10.80 -14.31
C GLU A 32 1.69 -9.54 -13.44
N LEU A 33 2.13 -8.41 -14.00
CA LEU A 33 2.14 -7.14 -13.29
C LEU A 33 0.72 -6.65 -12.98
N MET A 34 -0.21 -6.76 -13.93
CA MET A 34 -1.61 -6.39 -13.72
C MET A 34 -2.25 -7.24 -12.61
N ASP A 35 -1.89 -8.51 -12.54
CA ASP A 35 -2.31 -9.43 -11.50
C ASP A 35 -1.78 -9.01 -10.12
N ALA A 36 -0.49 -8.65 -10.04
CA ALA A 36 0.13 -8.16 -8.82
C ALA A 36 -0.49 -6.83 -8.37
N ILE A 37 -0.77 -5.92 -9.29
CA ILE A 37 -1.43 -4.64 -9.00
C ILE A 37 -2.86 -4.89 -8.48
N ALA A 38 -3.62 -5.79 -9.11
CA ALA A 38 -4.97 -6.15 -8.67
C ALA A 38 -4.98 -6.77 -7.26
N PHE A 39 -3.92 -7.47 -6.87
CA PHE A 39 -3.73 -7.96 -5.51
C PHE A 39 -3.37 -6.82 -4.54
N ILE A 40 -2.36 -6.01 -4.87
CA ILE A 40 -1.84 -4.93 -4.01
C ILE A 40 -2.86 -3.82 -3.78
N VAL A 41 -3.73 -3.52 -4.74
CA VAL A 41 -4.73 -2.44 -4.63
C VAL A 41 -5.68 -2.64 -3.45
N ILE A 42 -5.89 -3.88 -3.01
CA ILE A 42 -6.70 -4.20 -1.83
C ILE A 42 -6.06 -3.55 -0.59
N PHE A 43 -4.79 -3.84 -0.35
CA PHE A 43 -4.03 -3.30 0.79
C PHE A 43 -3.78 -1.80 0.64
N GLN A 44 -3.46 -1.33 -0.57
CA GLN A 44 -3.24 0.08 -0.84
C GLN A 44 -4.48 0.92 -0.57
N SER A 45 -5.68 0.42 -0.94
CA SER A 45 -6.93 1.13 -0.67
C SER A 45 -7.19 1.25 0.84
N MET A 46 -6.88 0.21 1.62
CA MET A 46 -6.99 0.23 3.08
C MET A 46 -6.03 1.26 3.68
N ASN A 47 -4.75 1.25 3.27
CA ASN A 47 -3.78 2.25 3.73
C ASN A 47 -4.19 3.69 3.39
N SER A 48 -4.74 3.92 2.20
CA SER A 48 -5.18 5.26 1.81
C SER A 48 -6.23 5.80 2.79
N ILE A 49 -7.21 4.97 3.17
CA ILE A 49 -8.27 5.36 4.11
C ILE A 49 -7.71 5.56 5.53
N LEU A 50 -6.96 4.57 6.04
CA LEU A 50 -6.51 4.58 7.43
C LEU A 50 -5.41 5.61 7.69
N THR A 51 -4.45 5.73 6.78
CA THR A 51 -3.27 6.57 6.96
C THR A 51 -3.56 8.02 6.59
N LYS A 52 -4.21 8.25 5.43
CA LYS A 52 -4.45 9.61 4.91
C LYS A 52 -5.76 10.21 5.41
N GLY A 53 -6.79 9.41 5.68
CA GLY A 53 -8.06 9.89 6.24
C GLY A 53 -8.04 9.95 7.76
N VAL A 54 -7.89 8.79 8.37
CA VAL A 54 -8.11 8.57 9.80
C VAL A 54 -6.92 9.08 10.64
N LEU A 55 -5.74 8.47 10.51
CA LEU A 55 -4.57 8.80 11.33
C LEU A 55 -4.06 10.24 11.12
N ARG A 56 -4.18 10.77 9.89
CA ARG A 56 -3.85 12.17 9.60
C ARG A 56 -4.82 13.14 10.28
N GLY A 57 -6.11 12.82 10.31
CA GLY A 57 -7.12 13.60 11.02
C GLY A 57 -6.92 13.62 12.55
N GLY A 58 -6.32 12.58 13.13
CA GLY A 58 -5.99 12.48 14.56
C GLY A 58 -4.74 13.24 15.01
N GLY A 59 -4.03 13.92 14.10
CA GLY A 59 -2.83 14.71 14.43
C GLY A 59 -1.54 13.90 14.63
N ASP A 60 -1.50 12.64 14.17
CA ASP A 60 -0.35 11.73 14.24
C ASP A 60 0.39 11.60 12.88
N THR A 61 0.54 12.71 12.15
CA THR A 61 1.05 12.70 10.77
C THR A 61 2.57 12.55 10.67
N LYS A 62 3.33 13.20 11.55
CA LYS A 62 4.81 13.19 11.48
C LYS A 62 5.39 11.80 11.71
N PHE A 63 4.87 11.08 12.71
CA PHE A 63 5.30 9.72 13.00
C PHE A 63 5.01 8.77 11.82
N LEU A 64 3.80 8.88 11.26
CA LEU A 64 3.42 8.14 10.06
C LEU A 64 4.37 8.38 8.89
N MET A 65 4.74 9.64 8.64
CA MET A 65 5.59 10.00 7.51
C MET A 65 7.01 9.44 7.65
N VAL A 66 7.58 9.49 8.86
CA VAL A 66 8.92 8.93 9.13
C VAL A 66 8.91 7.40 8.99
N ALA A 67 7.91 6.73 9.58
CA ALA A 67 7.76 5.29 9.43
C ALA A 67 7.58 4.90 7.95
N ASP A 68 6.81 5.67 7.18
CA ASP A 68 6.56 5.43 5.76
C ASP A 68 7.84 5.42 4.93
N ILE A 69 8.71 6.41 5.15
CA ILE A 69 10.02 6.54 4.49
C ILE A 69 10.94 5.38 4.89
N ILE A 70 11.02 5.05 6.18
CA ILE A 70 11.89 3.97 6.66
C ILE A 70 11.46 2.63 6.07
N PHE A 71 10.16 2.28 6.10
CA PHE A 71 9.69 1.02 5.53
C PHE A 71 9.92 0.95 4.02
N LEU A 72 9.81 2.08 3.31
CA LEU A 72 10.06 2.11 1.88
C LEU A 72 11.54 1.83 1.55
N TRP A 73 12.45 2.50 2.25
CA TRP A 73 13.89 2.38 2.01
C TRP A 73 14.53 1.13 2.61
N ALA A 74 14.03 0.66 3.76
CA ALA A 74 14.61 -0.48 4.47
C ALA A 74 13.98 -1.83 4.09
N ALA A 75 12.72 -1.85 3.62
CA ALA A 75 12.04 -3.08 3.25
C ALA A 75 11.73 -3.16 1.76
N SER A 76 10.89 -2.25 1.22
CA SER A 76 10.42 -2.36 -0.17
C SER A 76 11.56 -2.29 -1.19
N LEU A 77 12.49 -1.35 -1.04
CA LEU A 77 13.57 -1.17 -2.00
C LEU A 77 14.58 -2.33 -1.98
N PRO A 78 15.13 -2.76 -0.83
CA PRO A 78 16.07 -3.88 -0.81
C PRO A 78 15.41 -5.19 -1.24
N LEU A 79 14.18 -5.47 -0.80
CA LEU A 79 13.47 -6.70 -1.19
C LEU A 79 13.13 -6.70 -2.69
N GLY A 80 12.75 -5.56 -3.27
CA GLY A 80 12.52 -5.45 -4.71
C GLY A 80 13.78 -5.72 -5.53
N ILE A 81 14.92 -5.18 -5.09
CA ILE A 81 16.24 -5.41 -5.73
C ILE A 81 16.63 -6.89 -5.63
N LEU A 82 16.51 -7.49 -4.45
CA LEU A 82 16.82 -8.91 -4.24
C LEU A 82 15.91 -9.81 -5.09
N ALA A 83 14.61 -9.53 -5.13
CA ALA A 83 13.65 -10.29 -5.91
C ALA A 83 13.94 -10.27 -7.42
N GLY A 84 14.31 -9.11 -7.96
CA GLY A 84 14.55 -8.95 -9.40
C GLY A 84 15.96 -9.34 -9.85
N LEU A 85 17.00 -8.95 -9.10
CA LEU A 85 18.39 -9.10 -9.54
C LEU A 85 19.11 -10.33 -8.98
N VAL A 86 18.67 -10.87 -7.84
CA VAL A 86 19.33 -12.01 -7.19
C VAL A 86 18.52 -13.28 -7.37
N TRP A 87 17.21 -13.22 -7.10
CA TRP A 87 16.34 -14.39 -7.17
C TRP A 87 15.69 -14.62 -8.53
N HIS A 88 15.72 -13.61 -9.42
CA HIS A 88 15.11 -13.68 -10.75
C HIS A 88 13.66 -14.21 -10.72
N LEU A 89 12.87 -13.72 -9.76
CA LEU A 89 11.47 -14.12 -9.61
C LEU A 89 10.60 -13.56 -10.74
N ASP A 90 9.43 -14.16 -10.92
CA ASP A 90 8.42 -13.67 -11.87
C ASP A 90 8.00 -12.22 -11.55
N ALA A 91 7.52 -11.51 -12.57
CA ALA A 91 7.22 -10.08 -12.46
C ALA A 91 6.15 -9.81 -11.39
N PHE A 92 5.24 -10.77 -11.19
CA PHE A 92 4.27 -10.74 -10.10
C PHE A 92 4.93 -10.56 -8.72
N TRP A 93 5.87 -11.44 -8.38
CA TRP A 93 6.51 -11.46 -7.06
C TRP A 93 7.43 -10.27 -6.87
N ILE A 94 8.16 -9.87 -7.91
CA ILE A 94 8.98 -8.66 -7.89
C ILE A 94 8.11 -7.46 -7.49
N TYR A 95 6.96 -7.29 -8.12
CA TYR A 95 6.05 -6.18 -7.81
C TYR A 95 5.48 -6.26 -6.40
N VAL A 96 5.10 -7.45 -5.93
CA VAL A 96 4.60 -7.67 -4.57
C VAL A 96 5.66 -7.28 -3.53
N PHE A 97 6.92 -7.71 -3.71
CA PHE A 97 8.02 -7.32 -2.81
C PHE A 97 8.31 -5.83 -2.86
N LEU A 98 8.27 -5.22 -4.04
CA LEU A 98 8.45 -3.78 -4.20
C LEU A 98 7.33 -2.97 -3.52
N LYS A 99 6.16 -3.57 -3.30
CA LYS A 99 5.01 -2.96 -2.60
C LYS A 99 4.71 -3.58 -1.24
N ILE A 100 5.66 -4.32 -0.65
CA ILE A 100 5.48 -4.97 0.64
C ILE A 100 5.16 -3.99 1.76
N ASP A 101 5.65 -2.74 1.67
CA ASP A 101 5.32 -1.67 2.61
C ASP A 101 3.82 -1.44 2.72
N GLN A 102 3.06 -1.61 1.63
CA GLN A 102 1.61 -1.46 1.66
C GLN A 102 0.99 -2.57 2.49
N ILE A 103 1.43 -3.81 2.34
CA ILE A 103 0.91 -4.94 3.12
C ILE A 103 1.22 -4.71 4.61
N CYS A 104 2.48 -4.41 4.94
CA CYS A 104 2.93 -4.16 6.31
C CYS A 104 2.19 -2.99 6.98
N LYS A 105 2.08 -1.84 6.30
CA LYS A 105 1.37 -0.66 6.81
C LYS A 105 -0.10 -0.94 7.05
N SER A 106 -0.70 -1.75 6.19
CA SER A 106 -2.13 -2.03 6.28
C SER A 106 -2.44 -2.82 7.54
N ILE A 107 -1.60 -3.81 7.86
CA ILE A 107 -1.68 -4.59 9.09
C ILE A 107 -1.40 -3.69 10.30
N TRP A 108 -0.31 -2.91 10.26
CA TRP A 108 0.06 -2.01 11.35
C TRP A 108 -1.03 -0.96 11.66
N CYS A 109 -1.62 -0.35 10.63
CA CYS A 109 -2.65 0.66 10.81
C CYS A 109 -3.91 0.07 11.44
N VAL A 110 -4.30 -1.15 11.08
CA VAL A 110 -5.43 -1.85 11.73
C VAL A 110 -5.15 -2.08 13.21
N PHE A 111 -3.93 -2.52 13.58
CA PHE A 111 -3.54 -2.67 14.98
C PHE A 111 -3.53 -1.34 15.74
N ARG A 112 -2.95 -0.29 15.14
CA ARG A 112 -2.88 1.06 15.72
C ARG A 112 -4.28 1.62 15.97
N LEU A 113 -5.21 1.42 15.04
CA LEU A 113 -6.61 1.82 15.17
C LEU A 113 -7.31 1.12 16.32
N ARG A 114 -7.15 -0.20 16.43
CA ARG A 114 -7.68 -0.96 17.58
C ARG A 114 -7.08 -0.53 18.90
N SER A 115 -5.84 -0.05 18.92
CA SER A 115 -5.19 0.43 20.14
C SER A 115 -5.75 1.75 20.68
N GLY A 116 -6.56 2.51 19.92
CA GLY A 116 -7.18 3.76 20.38
C GLY A 116 -6.22 4.95 20.56
N LYS A 117 -4.92 4.70 20.61
CA LYS A 117 -3.82 5.68 20.79
C LYS A 117 -3.64 6.68 19.62
N TRP A 118 -4.49 6.63 18.60
CA TRP A 118 -4.47 7.55 17.46
C TRP A 118 -5.17 8.89 17.75
N ILE A 119 -6.10 8.91 18.72
CA ILE A 119 -6.79 10.12 19.13
C ILE A 119 -5.87 10.86 20.09
N LYS A 120 -5.24 11.94 19.63
CA LYS A 120 -4.71 12.95 20.56
C LYS A 120 -5.90 13.60 21.25
N THR A 121 -6.11 13.27 22.51
CA THR A 121 -7.16 13.85 23.35
C THR A 121 -7.00 15.37 23.41
N PHE A 122 -7.83 16.11 22.67
CA PHE A 122 -7.95 17.57 22.77
C PHE A 122 -8.58 18.03 24.10
N SER A 123 -8.85 17.13 25.06
CA SER A 123 -9.65 17.41 26.26
C SER A 123 -8.86 17.95 27.46
N LYS A 124 -7.53 18.08 27.41
CA LYS A 124 -6.78 18.55 28.61
C LYS A 124 -6.69 20.08 28.75
N GLU A 125 -7.10 20.86 27.74
CA GLU A 125 -6.90 22.31 27.76
C GLU A 125 -8.16 23.12 28.15
N LYS A 126 -9.36 22.54 28.04
CA LYS A 126 -10.62 23.25 28.40
C LYS A 126 -11.07 23.14 29.86
N MET A 127 -10.35 22.38 30.71
CA MET A 127 -10.75 22.17 32.11
C MET A 127 -9.92 22.97 33.14
N ASN A 128 -8.92 23.73 32.69
CA ASN A 128 -8.10 24.61 33.55
C ASN A 128 -8.46 26.09 33.46
N HIS A 129 -9.30 26.50 32.49
CA HIS A 129 -9.78 27.89 32.36
C HIS A 129 -11.16 28.12 32.99
N ALA A 130 -11.71 27.12 33.69
CA ALA A 130 -12.99 27.19 34.40
C ALA A 130 -12.80 27.10 35.93
N LYS A 131 -11.63 27.46 36.46
CA LYS A 131 -11.35 27.52 37.88
C LYS A 131 -10.82 28.89 38.29
#